data_AF-A0A3B9KLV9-F1
#
_entry.id   AF-A0A3B9KLV9-F1
#
_cell.length_a   1.000
_cell.length_b   1.000
_cell.length_c   1.000
_cell.angle_alpha   90.00
_cell.angle_beta   90.00
_cell.angle_gamma   90.00
#
_symmetry.space_group_name_H-M   'P 1'
#
loop_
_entity.id
_entity.type
_entity.pdbx_description
1 polymer ?
#
loop_
_entity_poly.entity_id
_entity_poly.type
_entity_poly.pdbx_seq_one_letter_code
_entity_poly.pdbx_strand_id
1 'polypeptide(L)' 'MDANTSDSSQDSLNANPQKQYEKLTQLDFLTLEMMGISLEELRALLDEEELQAYFAFLRRQSSDLDSTGP' A
#
# COMPACT_ATOMS: atom_id res chain seq x y z
N MET A 1 -6.52 -16.11 51.41
CA MET A 1 -6.01 -17.32 50.74
C MET A 1 -6.40 -17.17 49.28
N ASP A 2 -5.45 -16.65 48.55
CA ASP A 2 -5.55 -16.09 47.21
C ASP A 2 -5.17 -17.20 46.24
N ALA A 3 -6.09 -17.62 45.38
CA ALA A 3 -5.86 -18.75 44.49
C ALA A 3 -6.22 -18.36 43.05
N ASN A 4 -5.13 -18.24 42.28
CA ASN A 4 -5.00 -18.66 40.89
C ASN A 4 -5.46 -17.67 39.79
N THR A 5 -4.49 -16.85 39.41
CA THR A 5 -4.21 -16.43 38.03
C THR A 5 -4.24 -17.61 37.06
N SER A 6 -5.13 -17.57 36.08
CA SER A 6 -4.99 -18.26 34.80
C SER A 6 -5.61 -17.30 33.80
N ASP A 7 -4.83 -16.34 33.28
CA ASP A 7 -4.15 -16.49 31.99
C ASP A 7 -4.93 -17.35 30.99
N SER A 8 -6.18 -16.97 30.73
CA SER A 8 -6.83 -17.32 29.48
C SER A 8 -6.42 -16.29 28.44
N SER A 9 -5.14 -16.35 28.03
CA SER A 9 -4.62 -15.74 26.81
C SER A 9 -5.25 -16.48 25.62
N GLN A 10 -6.57 -16.34 25.45
CA GLN A 10 -7.30 -16.95 24.33
C GLN A 10 -7.23 -16.04 23.12
N ASP A 11 -6.60 -16.59 22.09
CA ASP A 11 -6.88 -16.32 20.68
C ASP A 11 -6.38 -14.98 20.10
N SER A 12 -5.06 -14.79 20.11
CA SER A 12 -4.37 -13.95 19.10
C SER A 12 -3.83 -14.75 17.91
N LEU A 13 -4.21 -16.02 17.75
CA LEU A 13 -3.58 -16.94 16.80
C LEU A 13 -4.41 -17.21 15.53
N ASN A 14 -5.43 -16.41 15.23
CA ASN A 14 -6.03 -16.39 13.89
C ASN A 14 -5.41 -15.28 13.02
N ALA A 15 -4.10 -15.11 13.12
CA ALA A 15 -3.32 -14.43 12.10
C ALA A 15 -3.25 -15.38 10.89
N ASN A 16 -4.28 -15.33 10.05
CA ASN A 16 -4.14 -15.82 8.69
C ASN A 16 -2.95 -15.06 8.08
N PRO A 17 -1.83 -15.70 7.69
CA PRO A 17 -0.73 -15.03 7.00
C PRO A 17 -1.13 -14.80 5.53
N GLN A 18 -2.39 -14.39 5.29
CA GLN A 18 -2.79 -13.68 4.11
C GLN A 18 -2.03 -12.37 4.15
N LYS A 19 -0.80 -12.43 3.64
CA LYS A 19 0.04 -11.33 3.17
C LYS A 19 -0.69 -10.01 3.37
N GLN A 20 -0.51 -9.41 4.54
CA GLN A 20 -0.82 -8.01 4.74
C GLN A 20 0.26 -7.27 3.95
N TYR A 21 0.19 -7.37 2.62
CA TYR A 21 0.77 -6.36 1.77
C TYR A 21 -0.01 -5.12 2.15
N GLU A 22 0.59 -4.32 3.02
CA GLU A 22 0.09 -3.01 3.34
C GLU A 22 -0.09 -2.31 1.99
N LYS A 23 -1.34 -1.99 1.64
CA LYS A 23 -1.66 -1.41 0.33
C LYS A 23 -0.78 -0.21 0.10
N LEU A 24 -0.16 -0.13 -1.07
CA LEU A 24 0.68 1.01 -1.41
C LEU A 24 -0.07 2.33 -1.23
N THR A 25 0.60 3.23 -0.53
CA THR A 25 0.11 4.57 -0.26
C THR A 25 0.46 5.51 -1.41
N GLN A 26 -0.09 6.72 -1.38
CA GLN A 26 0.26 7.75 -2.36
C GLN A 26 1.75 8.12 -2.30
N LEU A 27 2.39 8.03 -1.13
CA LEU A 27 3.81 8.30 -0.96
C LEU A 27 4.67 7.23 -1.66
N ASP A 28 4.21 5.98 -1.63
CA ASP A 28 4.90 4.89 -2.33
C ASP A 28 4.83 5.09 -3.84
N PHE A 29 3.66 5.47 -4.37
CA PHE A 29 3.52 5.82 -5.79
C PHE A 29 4.40 7.01 -6.19
N LEU A 30 4.45 8.06 -5.37
CA LEU A 30 5.35 9.19 -5.61
C LEU A 30 6.82 8.74 -5.61
N THR A 31 7.21 7.85 -4.71
CA THR A 31 8.58 7.32 -4.62
C THR A 31 8.95 6.54 -5.88
N LEU A 32 8.03 5.70 -6.39
CA LEU A 32 8.21 4.95 -7.64
C LEU A 32 8.36 5.89 -8.86
N GLU A 33 7.56 6.95 -8.91
CA GLU A 33 7.65 7.98 -9.96
C GLU A 33 9.00 8.72 -9.89
N MET A 34 9.41 9.16 -8.69
CA MET A 34 10.68 9.86 -8.49
C MET A 34 11.91 9.01 -8.80
N MET A 35 11.85 7.69 -8.54
CA MET A 35 12.92 6.76 -8.92
C MET A 35 12.99 6.51 -10.43
N GLY A 36 11.94 6.86 -11.19
CA GLY A 36 11.89 6.59 -12.62
C GLY A 36 11.83 5.10 -12.95
N ILE A 37 11.15 4.32 -12.11
CA ILE A 37 11.01 2.87 -12.30
C ILE A 37 10.31 2.59 -13.64
N SER A 38 10.87 1.67 -14.43
CA SER A 38 10.29 1.32 -15.73
C SER A 38 8.97 0.55 -15.58
N LEU A 39 8.14 0.55 -16.63
CA LEU A 39 6.87 -0.17 -16.63
C LEU A 39 7.03 -1.69 -16.41
N GLU A 40 8.13 -2.26 -16.91
CA GLU A 40 8.42 -3.69 -16.77
C GLU A 40 8.78 -4.04 -15.32
N GLU A 41 9.55 -3.19 -14.65
CA GLU A 41 9.86 -3.31 -13.22
C GLU A 41 8.62 -3.08 -12.35
N LEU A 42 7.78 -2.10 -12.67
CA LEU A 42 6.50 -1.88 -11.98
C LEU A 42 5.59 -3.10 -12.07
N ARG A 43 5.53 -3.78 -13.22
CA ARG A 43 4.76 -5.04 -13.37
C ARG A 43 5.35 -6.22 -12.61
N ALA A 44 6.63 -6.19 -12.29
CA ALA A 44 7.26 -7.20 -11.45
C ALA A 44 7.06 -6.93 -9.96
N LEU A 45 6.87 -5.66 -9.57
CA LEU A 45 6.74 -5.22 -8.18
C LEU A 45 5.29 -5.07 -7.71
N LEU A 46 4.39 -4.69 -8.62
CA LEU A 46 3.01 -4.33 -8.33
C LEU A 46 2.03 -5.35 -8.89
N ASP A 47 0.96 -5.60 -8.14
CA ASP A 47 -0.20 -6.32 -8.65
C ASP A 47 -1.03 -5.44 -9.59
N GLU A 48 -1.95 -6.04 -10.35
CA GLU A 48 -2.76 -5.32 -11.35
C GLU A 48 -3.57 -4.16 -10.72
N GLU A 49 -4.11 -4.34 -9.52
CA GLU A 49 -4.84 -3.29 -8.78
C GLU A 49 -3.93 -2.10 -8.45
N GLU A 50 -2.70 -2.36 -8.00
CA GLU A 50 -1.73 -1.34 -7.62
C GLU A 50 -1.19 -0.59 -8.84
N LEU A 51 -0.98 -1.29 -9.95
CA LEU A 51 -0.64 -0.69 -11.23
C LEU A 51 -1.72 0.28 -11.72
N GLN A 52 -3.00 -0.12 -11.63
CA GLN A 52 -4.11 0.77 -11.98
C GLN A 52 -4.14 2.01 -11.06
N ALA A 53 -3.90 1.82 -9.76
CA ALA A 53 -3.81 2.91 -8.79
C ALA A 53 -2.63 3.86 -9.08
N TYR A 54 -1.45 3.33 -9.43
CA TYR A 54 -0.27 4.09 -9.82
C TYR A 54 -0.54 4.95 -11.07
N PHE A 55 -1.14 4.37 -12.13
CA PHE A 55 -1.50 5.14 -13.32
C PHE A 55 -2.58 6.20 -13.04
N ALA A 56 -3.55 5.90 -12.16
CA ALA A 56 -4.54 6.87 -11.74
C ALA A 56 -3.91 8.03 -10.94
N PHE A 57 -2.91 7.73 -10.10
CA PHE A 57 -2.11 8.73 -9.39
C PHE A 57 -1.36 9.64 -10.36
N LEU A 58 -0.61 9.08 -11.32
CA LEU A 58 0.11 9.85 -12.33
C LEU A 58 -0.82 10.79 -13.13
N ARG A 59 -1.96 10.27 -13.56
CA ARG A 59 -2.95 11.08 -14.30
C ARG A 59 -3.49 12.23 -13.46
N ARG A 60 -3.70 12.03 -12.15
CA ARG A 60 -4.17 13.09 -11.24
C ARG A 60 -3.13 14.19 -11.06
N GLN A 61 -1.85 13.83 -10.91
CA GLN A 61 -0.74 14.80 -10.84
C GLN A 61 -0.68 15.68 -12.11
N SER A 62 -0.84 15.07 -13.29
CA SER A 62 -0.88 15.81 -14.55
C SER A 62 -2.10 16.74 -14.68
N SER A 63 -3.27 16.36 -14.12
CA SER A 63 -4.47 17.20 -14.15
C SER A 63 -4.43 18.37 -13.17
N ASP A 64 -3.77 18.21 -12.01
CA ASP A 64 -3.60 19.30 -11.04
C ASP A 64 -2.71 20.42 -11.60
N LEU A 65 -1.68 20.05 -12.38
CA LEU A 65 -0.81 21.01 -13.07
C LEU A 65 -1.54 21.84 -14.14
N ASP A 66 -2.60 21.32 -14.76
CA ASP A 66 -3.41 22.04 -15.77
C ASP A 66 -4.47 22.96 -15.12
N SER A 67 -4.75 22.81 -13.83
CA SER A 67 -5.71 23.66 -13.09
C SER A 67 -5.09 24.93 -12.50
N THR A 68 -3.80 25.18 -12.76
CA THR A 68 -3.11 26.43 -12.41
C THR A 68 -2.90 27.35 -13.62
N GLY A 69 -3.85 27.37 -14.55
CA GLY A 69 -3.99 28.45 -15.53
C GLY A 69 -4.80 29.61 -14.93
N PRO A 70 -4.38 30.89 -15.10
CA PRO A 70 -5.11 32.06 -14.59
C PRO A 70 -6.47 32.27 -15.25
#